data_AF-A0A0B6XWA0-F1
#
_entry.id   AF-A0A0B6XWA0-F1
#
_cell.length_a   1.000
_cell.length_b   1.000
_cell.length_c   1.000
_cell.angle_alpha   90.00
_cell.angle_beta   90.00
_cell.angle_gamma   90.00
#
_symmetry.space_group_name_H-M   'P 1'
#
loop_
_entity.id
_entity.type
_entity.pdbx_description
1 polymer ?
#
loop_
_entity_poly.entity_id
_entity_poly.type
_entity_poly.pdbx_seq_one_letter_code
_entity_poly.pdbx_strand_id
1 'polypeptide(L)'
;KGNEVNPIRKRILSSARQRQAIEGLNTIKYKVESVKLQQLYVWITVSLNETEILHNAPPYILQAIMEAPKNMTESEEEYATSKVNQ
;
A
#
# COMPACT_ATOMS: atom_id res chain seq x y z
N LYS A 1 -0.42 11.89 -17.73
CA LYS A 1 -1.47 11.57 -16.73
C LYS A 1 -0.78 11.28 -15.40
N GLY A 2 -1.25 11.84 -14.28
CA GLY A 2 -0.56 11.75 -12.97
C GLY A 2 -0.88 12.90 -12.01
N ASN A 3 -1.39 14.02 -12.53
CA ASN A 3 -1.91 15.15 -11.76
C ASN A 3 -3.44 15.25 -11.80
N GLU A 4 -4.11 14.17 -12.19
CA GLU A 4 -5.58 14.14 -12.18
C GLU A 4 -6.08 14.15 -10.73
N VAL A 5 -7.26 14.73 -10.52
CA VAL A 5 -7.83 14.86 -9.17
C VAL A 5 -8.05 13.46 -8.61
N ASN A 6 -7.29 13.10 -7.58
CA ASN A 6 -7.51 11.87 -6.83
C ASN A 6 -8.68 12.10 -5.84
N PRO A 7 -9.85 11.50 -6.06
CA PRO A 7 -11.04 11.73 -5.23
C PRO A 7 -10.87 11.24 -3.78
N ILE A 8 -9.89 10.37 -3.53
CA ILE A 8 -9.63 9.73 -2.25
C ILE A 8 -8.55 10.46 -1.45
N ARG A 9 -7.82 11.40 -2.06
CA ARG A 9 -6.75 12.17 -1.41
C ARG A 9 -7.20 12.81 -0.10
N LYS A 10 -8.40 13.39 -0.07
CA LYS A 10 -8.99 13.99 1.14
C LYS A 10 -9.40 12.96 2.20
N ARG A 11 -9.85 11.76 1.78
CA ARG A 11 -10.24 10.65 2.67
C ARG A 11 -9.04 9.99 3.33
N ILE A 12 -7.92 9.84 2.61
CA ILE A 12 -6.66 9.35 3.20
C ILE A 12 -6.10 10.36 4.21
N LEU A 13 -6.20 11.65 3.88
CA LEU A 13 -5.72 12.73 4.76
C LEU A 13 -6.53 12.84 6.05
N SER A 14 -7.85 12.61 6.02
CA SER A 14 -8.71 12.78 7.20
C SER A 14 -8.34 11.84 8.36
N SER A 15 -7.87 10.62 8.05
CA SER A 15 -7.43 9.64 9.06
C SER A 15 -5.92 9.65 9.33
N ALA A 16 -5.14 10.48 8.63
CA ALA A 16 -3.68 10.43 8.67
C ALA A 16 -3.11 10.69 10.08
N ARG A 17 -3.64 11.70 10.81
CA ARG A 17 -3.19 12.01 12.18
C ARG A 17 -3.45 10.88 13.16
N GLN A 18 -4.57 10.18 13.00
CA GLN A 18 -4.94 9.05 13.86
C GLN A 18 -4.07 7.83 13.56
N ARG A 19 -3.79 7.56 12.27
CA ARG A 19 -2.94 6.44 11.85
C ARG A 19 -1.49 6.63 12.21
N GLN A 20 -0.94 7.82 12.02
CA GLN A 20 0.49 8.09 12.19
C GLN A 20 1.04 7.67 13.56
N ALA A 21 0.23 7.77 14.61
CA ALA A 21 0.64 7.41 15.96
C ALA A 21 0.58 5.90 16.27
N ILE A 22 -0.18 5.13 15.48
CA ILE A 22 -0.52 3.73 15.79
C ILE A 22 -0.10 2.74 14.70
N GLU A 23 0.20 3.23 13.50
CA GLU A 23 0.53 2.42 12.33
C GLU A 23 1.77 3.01 11.64
N GLY A 24 2.76 2.16 11.35
CA GLY A 24 4.04 2.57 10.77
C GLY A 24 5.18 1.63 11.13
N LEU A 25 6.34 2.19 11.47
CA LEU A 25 7.56 1.40 11.73
C LEU A 25 7.43 0.47 12.96
N ASN A 26 6.61 0.83 13.93
CA ASN A 26 6.37 0.03 15.14
C ASN A 26 5.44 -1.18 14.90
N THR A 27 4.65 -1.18 13.82
CA THR A 27 3.68 -2.24 13.51
C THR A 27 4.08 -3.08 12.31
N ILE A 28 5.11 -2.70 11.56
CA ILE A 28 5.48 -3.40 10.33
C ILE A 28 5.99 -4.82 10.62
N LYS A 29 5.47 -5.78 9.86
CA LYS A 29 5.83 -7.20 9.92
C LYS A 29 6.28 -7.64 8.53
N TYR A 30 7.52 -8.08 8.44
CA TYR A 30 8.12 -8.56 7.20
C TYR A 30 9.20 -9.58 7.54
N LYS A 31 9.48 -10.46 6.57
CA LYS A 31 10.60 -11.39 6.65
C LYS A 31 11.53 -11.15 5.46
N VAL A 32 12.82 -10.99 5.75
CA VAL A 32 13.83 -10.86 4.70
C VAL A 32 14.12 -12.25 4.13
N GLU A 33 13.93 -12.41 2.83
CA GLU A 33 14.21 -13.67 2.13
C GLU A 33 15.62 -13.67 1.52
N SER A 34 16.07 -12.53 0.99
CA SER A 34 17.45 -12.41 0.50
C SER A 34 17.92 -10.96 0.46
N VAL A 35 19.24 -10.78 0.52
CA VAL A 35 19.91 -9.49 0.31
C VAL A 35 20.98 -9.69 -0.75
N LYS A 36 20.92 -8.90 -1.83
CA LYS A 36 21.91 -8.94 -2.91
C LYS A 36 22.54 -7.57 -3.06
N LEU A 37 23.85 -7.50 -2.90
CA LEU A 37 24.63 -6.31 -3.18
C LEU A 37 24.92 -6.25 -4.68
N GLN A 38 24.49 -5.17 -5.33
CA GLN A 38 24.82 -4.85 -6.71
C GLN A 38 25.71 -3.61 -6.73
N GLN A 39 26.39 -3.39 -7.85
CA GLN A 39 27.34 -2.27 -7.96
C GLN A 39 26.68 -0.90 -7.69
N LEU A 40 25.39 -0.75 -8.01
CA LEU A 40 24.67 0.53 -7.91
C LEU A 40 23.55 0.54 -6.88
N TYR A 41 23.18 -0.62 -6.31
CA TYR A 41 22.07 -0.72 -5.37
C TYR A 41 22.16 -1.97 -4.50
N VAL A 42 21.35 -2.02 -3.45
CA VAL A 42 21.12 -3.23 -2.66
C VAL A 42 19.70 -3.69 -2.91
N TRP A 43 19.56 -4.94 -3.34
CA TRP A 43 18.26 -5.56 -3.52
C TRP A 43 17.89 -6.36 -2.27
N ILE A 44 16.82 -5.96 -1.60
CA ILE A 44 16.31 -6.68 -0.44
C ILE A 44 14.98 -7.31 -0.86
N THR A 45 14.95 -8.63 -0.96
CA THR A 45 13.71 -9.37 -1.16
C THR A 45 13.06 -9.61 0.19
N VAL A 46 11.82 -9.17 0.34
CA VAL A 46 11.02 -9.37 1.56
C VAL A 46 9.73 -10.09 1.23
N SER A 47 9.25 -10.90 2.16
CA SER A 47 7.88 -11.41 2.17
C SER A 47 7.04 -10.58 3.14
N LEU A 48 5.83 -10.25 2.70
CA LEU A 48 4.82 -9.52 3.45
C LEU A 48 3.61 -10.43 3.61
N ASN A 49 3.13 -10.60 4.84
CA ASN A 49 1.91 -11.35 5.11
C ASN A 49 0.74 -10.37 5.19
N GLU A 50 -0.06 -10.31 4.12
CA GLU A 50 -1.20 -9.41 4.05
C GLU A 50 -2.23 -9.65 5.16
N THR A 51 -2.45 -10.90 5.55
CA THR A 51 -3.40 -11.23 6.63
C THR A 51 -2.91 -10.67 7.97
N GLU A 52 -1.62 -10.81 8.27
CA GLU A 52 -1.03 -10.25 9.49
C GLU A 52 -1.03 -8.71 9.47
N ILE A 53 -0.73 -8.11 8.32
CA ILE A 53 -0.74 -6.64 8.13
C ILE A 53 -2.15 -6.10 8.35
N LEU A 54 -3.17 -6.72 7.75
CA LEU A 54 -4.56 -6.30 7.89
C LEU A 54 -5.09 -6.55 9.30
N HIS A 55 -4.70 -7.64 9.97
CA HIS A 55 -5.12 -7.91 11.35
C HIS A 55 -4.56 -6.88 12.35
N ASN A 56 -3.36 -6.36 12.10
CA ASN A 56 -2.74 -5.34 12.94
C ASN A 56 -3.17 -3.91 12.57
N ALA A 57 -3.93 -3.74 11.50
CA ALA A 57 -4.46 -2.45 11.10
C ALA A 57 -5.60 -2.01 12.05
N PRO A 58 -5.69 -0.71 12.38
CA PRO A 58 -6.81 -0.20 13.17
C PRO A 58 -8.17 -0.49 12.50
N PRO A 59 -9.24 -0.83 13.25
CA PRO A 59 -10.52 -1.22 12.67
C PRO A 59 -11.13 -0.21 11.69
N TYR A 60 -10.93 1.09 11.95
CA TYR A 60 -11.43 2.16 11.08
C TYR A 60 -10.73 2.21 9.70
N ILE A 61 -9.52 1.65 9.59
CA ILE A 61 -8.81 1.51 8.31
C ILE A 61 -9.35 0.35 7.50
N LEU A 62 -9.64 -0.77 8.16
CA LEU A 62 -10.31 -1.90 7.49
C LEU A 62 -11.68 -1.47 6.95
N GLN A 63 -12.44 -0.72 7.74
CA GLN A 63 -13.71 -0.14 7.30
C GLN A 63 -13.53 0.80 6.10
N ALA A 64 -12.53 1.69 6.11
CA ALA A 64 -12.25 2.59 5.00
C ALA A 64 -11.85 1.86 3.71
N ILE A 65 -11.13 0.73 3.82
CA ILE A 65 -10.77 -0.14 2.70
C ILE A 65 -12.01 -0.87 2.15
N MET A 66 -12.85 -1.43 3.02
CA MET A 66 -14.08 -2.15 2.63
C MET A 66 -15.12 -1.23 1.97
N GLU A 67 -15.17 0.04 2.40
CA GLU A 67 -16.04 1.08 1.85
C GLU A 67 -15.40 1.82 0.65
N ALA A 68 -14.21 1.41 0.20
CA ALA A 68 -13.66 1.93 -1.03
C ALA A 68 -14.44 1.34 -2.23
N PRO A 69 -14.84 2.15 -3.22
CA PRO A 69 -15.62 1.67 -4.36
C PRO A 69 -14.82 0.61 -5.14
N LYS A 70 -15.41 -0.56 -5.38
CA LYS A 70 -14.82 -1.67 -6.16
C LYS A 70 -14.38 -1.28 -7.57
N ASN A 71 -14.94 -0.22 -8.14
CA ASN A 71 -14.64 0.26 -9.49
C ASN A 71 -13.21 0.83 -9.62
N MET A 72 -12.44 0.87 -8.53
CA MET A 72 -11.06 1.35 -8.52
C MET A 72 -10.02 0.27 -8.86
N THR A 73 -10.30 -1.01 -8.58
CA THR A 73 -9.39 -2.11 -8.94
C THR A 73 -9.31 -2.31 -10.45
N GLU A 74 -10.40 -2.09 -11.19
CA GLU A 74 -10.40 -2.16 -12.66
C GLU A 74 -9.50 -1.07 -13.28
N SER A 75 -9.49 0.15 -12.73
CA SER A 75 -8.65 1.24 -13.24
C SER A 75 -7.15 1.08 -12.93
N GLU A 76 -6.81 0.36 -11.86
CA GLU A 76 -5.42 0.07 -11.48
C GLU A 76 -4.88 -1.15 -12.24
N GLU A 77 -5.71 -2.18 -12.49
CA GLU A 77 -5.38 -3.32 -13.35
C GLU A 77 -5.17 -2.90 -14.81
N GLU A 78 -5.99 -2.00 -15.33
CA GLU A 78 -5.87 -1.44 -16.69
C GLU A 78 -4.62 -0.55 -16.82
N TYR A 79 -4.24 0.17 -15.76
CA TYR A 79 -2.98 0.91 -15.71
C TYR A 79 -1.76 -0.03 -15.67
N ALA A 80 -1.83 -1.11 -14.88
CA ALA A 80 -0.75 -2.09 -14.77
C ALA A 80 -0.52 -2.87 -16.08
N THR A 81 -1.58 -3.28 -16.79
CA THR A 81 -1.45 -3.94 -18.11
C THR A 81 -0.92 -3.01 -19.19
N SER A 82 -1.24 -1.71 -19.15
CA SER A 82 -0.73 -0.72 -20.11
C SER A 82 0.78 -0.46 -20.01
N LYS A 83 1.40 -0.77 -18.86
CA LYS A 83 2.84 -0.60 -18.60
C LYS A 83 3.68 -1.85 -18.90
N VAL A 84 3.03 -3.01 -19.07
CA VAL A 84 3.69 -4.28 -19.41
C VAL A 84 3.81 -4.46 -20.94
N ASN A 85 2.98 -3.77 -21.72
CA ASN A 85 2.98 -3.80 -23.19
C ASN A 85 3.67 -2.59 -23.85
N GLN A 86 4.50 -1.84 -23.10
CA GLN A 86 5.36 -0.76 -23.63
C GLN A 86 6.83 -1.12 -23.50
#